data_AF-A0A423F2Y4-F1
#
_entry.id   AF-A0A423F2Y4-F1
#
_cell.length_a   1.000
_cell.length_b   1.000
_cell.length_c   1.000
_cell.angle_alpha   90.00
_cell.angle_beta   90.00
_cell.angle_gamma   90.00
#
_symmetry.space_group_name_H-M   'P 1'
#
loop_
_entity.id
_entity.type
_entity.pdbx_description
1 polymer ?
#
loop_
_entity_poly.entity_id
_entity_poly.type
_entity_poly.pdbx_seq_one_letter_code
_entity_poly.pdbx_strand_id
1 'polypeptide(L)' 'MDFDWHSDTLTRATPVTPHYKNTQNLRRFMREHCGPGFKFDRPFMAWIRDEVPKTLGDVVDEWQRRNEDSRP' A
#
# COMPACT_ATOMS: atom_id res chain seq x y z
N MET A 1 -3.01 -11.36 19.13
CA MET A 1 -4.03 -10.54 18.46
C MET A 1 -3.56 -10.41 17.03
N ASP A 2 -4.25 -11.07 16.11
CA ASP A 2 -3.96 -10.93 14.68
C ASP A 2 -4.61 -9.64 14.19
N PHE A 3 -3.84 -8.84 13.45
CA PHE A 3 -4.33 -7.64 12.78
C PHE A 3 -5.29 -8.03 11.66
N ASP A 4 -6.54 -7.56 11.71
CA ASP A 4 -7.52 -7.85 10.68
C ASP A 4 -7.45 -6.82 9.55
N TRP A 5 -6.71 -7.19 8.50
CA TRP A 5 -6.60 -6.44 7.25
C TRP A 5 -7.93 -6.11 6.56
N HIS A 6 -9.07 -6.70 6.96
CA HIS A 6 -10.38 -6.41 6.38
C HIS A 6 -11.13 -5.29 7.09
N SER A 7 -10.93 -5.13 8.40
CA SER A 7 -11.78 -4.27 9.24
C SER A 7 -11.00 -3.29 10.10
N ASP A 8 -9.75 -3.59 10.44
CA ASP A 8 -8.93 -2.68 11.23
C ASP A 8 -8.60 -1.42 10.45
N THR A 9 -8.53 -0.30 11.19
CA THR A 9 -8.17 1.00 10.62
C THR A 9 -6.72 0.95 10.15
N LEU A 10 -6.54 1.15 8.85
CA LEU A 10 -5.22 1.27 8.24
C LEU A 10 -4.72 2.71 8.42
N THR A 11 -3.49 2.85 8.88
CA THR A 11 -2.82 4.14 9.03
C THR A 11 -1.50 4.12 8.30
N ARG A 12 -0.91 5.29 8.02
CA ARG A 12 0.44 5.37 7.45
C ARG A 12 1.49 4.68 8.34
N ALA A 13 1.26 4.58 9.64
CA ALA A 13 2.16 3.89 10.57
C ALA A 13 1.96 2.36 10.62
N THR A 14 0.93 1.83 9.98
CA THR A 14 0.64 0.39 9.97
C THR A 14 1.78 -0.36 9.25
N PRO A 15 2.47 -1.31 9.92
CA PRO A 15 3.54 -2.06 9.30
C PRO A 15 3.00 -3.06 8.27
N VAL A 16 3.71 -3.20 7.15
CA VAL A 16 3.49 -4.24 6.16
C VAL A 16 4.04 -5.55 6.74
N THR A 17 3.15 -6.40 7.22
CA THR A 17 3.51 -7.72 7.74
C THR A 17 3.68 -8.74 6.60
N PRO A 18 4.37 -9.87 6.82
CA PRO A 18 4.42 -10.97 5.85
C PRO A 18 3.04 -11.51 5.44
N HIS A 19 2.03 -11.32 6.28
CA HIS A 19 0.63 -11.65 5.99
C HIS A 19 -0.12 -10.58 5.19
N TYR A 20 0.62 -9.70 4.51
CA TYR A 20 0.08 -8.65 3.65
C TYR A 20 -0.93 -9.22 2.64
N LYS A 21 -2.15 -8.67 2.66
CA LYS A 21 -3.23 -9.03 1.75
C LYS A 21 -3.74 -7.78 1.04
N ASN A 22 -3.92 -7.88 -0.27
CA ASN A 22 -4.57 -6.86 -1.08
C ASN A 22 -6.09 -6.87 -0.88
N THR A 23 -6.55 -6.62 0.35
CA THR A 23 -7.97 -6.56 0.71
C THR A 23 -8.64 -5.32 0.12
N GLN A 24 -9.98 -5.29 0.16
CA GLN A 24 -10.73 -4.09 -0.23
C GLN A 24 -10.45 -2.89 0.68
N ASN A 25 -10.20 -3.14 1.98
CA ASN A 25 -9.83 -2.12 2.95
C ASN A 25 -8.52 -1.42 2.55
N LEU A 26 -7.49 -2.21 2.21
CA LEU A 26 -6.22 -1.67 1.71
C LEU A 26 -6.39 -0.90 0.39
N ARG A 27 -7.18 -1.42 -0.55
CA ARG A 27 -7.47 -0.69 -1.79
C ARG A 27 -8.22 0.63 -1.55
N ARG A 28 -9.03 0.72 -0.50
CA ARG A 28 -9.70 1.97 -0.10
C ARG A 28 -8.66 2.94 0.46
N PHE A 29 -7.88 2.51 1.45
CA PHE A 29 -6.80 3.29 2.05
C PHE A 29 -5.84 3.85 0.98
N MET A 30 -5.38 3.01 0.06
CA MET A 30 -4.48 3.44 -1.02
C MET A 30 -5.15 4.46 -1.93
N ARG A 31 -6.43 4.30 -2.30
CA ARG A 31 -7.14 5.29 -3.13
C ARG A 31 -7.37 6.62 -2.42
N GLU A 32 -7.55 6.62 -1.11
CA GLU A 32 -7.70 7.84 -0.32
C GLU A 32 -6.41 8.67 -0.32
N HIS A 33 -5.23 8.02 -0.28
CA HIS A 33 -3.94 8.70 -0.25
C HIS A 33 -3.29 8.92 -1.63
N CYS A 34 -3.49 7.99 -2.56
CA CYS A 34 -2.90 8.00 -3.91
C CYS A 34 -3.87 8.49 -4.98
N GLY A 35 -5.15 8.67 -4.63
CA GLY A 35 -6.20 9.10 -5.55
C GLY A 35 -6.85 7.95 -6.35
N PRO A 36 -7.85 8.29 -7.19
CA PRO A 36 -8.66 7.31 -7.91
C PRO A 36 -7.88 6.54 -8.98
N GLY A 37 -6.73 7.06 -9.44
CA GLY A 37 -5.85 6.40 -10.41
C GLY A 37 -5.00 5.28 -9.81
N PHE A 38 -5.10 5.02 -8.51
CA PHE A 38 -4.33 3.98 -7.83
C PHE A 38 -4.55 2.60 -8.46
N LYS A 39 -3.43 1.94 -8.79
CA LYS A 39 -3.38 0.56 -9.29
C LYS A 39 -2.22 -0.20 -8.67
N PHE A 40 -2.46 -1.47 -8.34
CA PHE A 40 -1.39 -2.41 -8.02
C PHE A 40 -0.81 -2.96 -9.33
N ASP A 41 0.42 -2.58 -9.65
CA ASP A 41 1.19 -3.20 -10.73
C ASP A 41 2.17 -4.25 -10.20
N ARG A 42 2.71 -5.07 -11.12
CA ARG A 42 3.62 -6.18 -10.76
C ARG A 42 4.93 -5.67 -10.13
N PRO A 43 5.61 -4.64 -10.68
CA PRO A 43 6.81 -4.08 -10.05
C PRO A 43 6.57 -3.53 -8.64
N PHE A 44 5.42 -2.92 -8.38
CA PHE A 44 5.04 -2.38 -7.09
C PHE A 44 4.76 -3.49 -6.09
N MET A 45 4.01 -4.50 -6.50
CA MET A 45 3.77 -5.68 -5.67
C MET A 45 5.03 -6.49 -5.36
N ALA A 46 6.02 -6.51 -6.27
CA ALA A 46 7.31 -7.13 -6.02
C ALA A 46 8.09 -6.37 -4.94
N TRP A 47 8.14 -5.05 -5.03
CA TRP A 47 8.80 -4.18 -4.05
C TRP A 47 8.15 -4.24 -2.66
N ILE A 48 6.81 -4.29 -2.58
CA ILE A 48 6.12 -4.45 -1.28
C ILE A 48 6.56 -5.75 -0.58
N ARG A 49 6.87 -6.81 -1.34
CA ARG A 49 7.20 -8.15 -0.83
C ARG A 49 8.70 -8.47 -0.79
N ASP A 50 9.58 -7.50 -0.98
CA ASP A 50 11.04 -7.70 -1.01
C ASP A 50 11.68 -7.99 0.37
N GLU A 51 10.87 -8.38 1.36
CA GLU A 51 11.25 -8.66 2.75
C GLU A 51 11.85 -7.47 3.53
N VAL A 52 11.96 -6.28 2.93
CA VAL A 52 12.36 -5.06 3.64
C VAL A 52 11.17 -4.55 4.45
N PRO A 53 11.34 -4.31 5.78
CA PRO A 53 10.30 -3.72 6.61
C PRO A 53 9.81 -2.38 6.05
N LYS A 54 8.50 -2.27 5.89
CA LYS A 54 7.82 -1.07 5.37
C LYS A 54 6.57 -0.79 6.17
N THR A 55 6.12 0.44 6.10
CA THR A 55 4.83 0.89 6.57
C THR A 55 3.90 1.18 5.39
N LEU A 56 2.59 1.25 5.63
CA LEU A 56 1.65 1.69 4.60
C LEU A 56 1.94 3.13 4.13
N GLY A 57 2.58 3.95 4.96
CA GLY A 57 3.12 5.25 4.56
C GLY A 57 4.17 5.11 3.45
N ASP A 58 5.15 4.23 3.64
CA ASP A 58 6.18 3.96 2.62
C ASP A 58 5.56 3.43 1.32
N VAL A 59 4.52 2.60 1.43
CA VAL A 59 3.78 2.07 0.27
C VAL A 59 3.07 3.19 -0.50
N VAL A 60 2.44 4.14 0.21
CA VAL A 60 1.83 5.33 -0.39
C VAL A 60 2.87 6.20 -1.07
N ASP A 61 3.97 6.50 -0.38
CA ASP A 61 5.02 7.38 -0.87
C ASP A 61 5.71 6.78 -2.10
N GLU A 62 5.99 5.48 -2.07
CA GLU A 62 6.58 4.79 -3.22
C GLU A 62 5.63 4.74 -4.42
N TRP A 63 4.33 4.56 -4.19
CA TRP A 63 3.35 4.64 -5.29
C TRP A 63 3.34 6.04 -5.89
N GLN A 64 3.30 7.08 -5.05
CA GLN A 64 3.30 8.47 -5.51
C GLN A 64 4.58 8.76 -6.30
N ARG A 65 5.76 8.42 -5.76
CA ARG A 65 7.05 8.58 -6.43
C ARG A 65 7.11 7.91 -7.81
N ARG A 66 6.53 6.71 -7.96
CA ARG A 66 6.46 5.99 -9.25
C ARG A 66 5.50 6.61 -10.25
N ASN A 67 4.44 7.26 -9.78
CA ASN A 67 3.37 7.80 -10.64
C ASN A 67 3.50 9.31 -10.85
N GLU A 68 4.33 10.02 -10.08
CA GLU A 68 4.65 11.44 -10.26
C GLU A 68 5.38 11.67 -11.59
N ASP A 69 6.31 10.78 -11.96
CA ASP A 69 6.94 10.75 -13.29
C ASP A 69 6.00 10.35 -14.44
N SER A 70 4.80 9.84 -14.13
CA SER A 70 3.80 9.41 -15.12
C SER A 70 2.59 10.35 -15.19
N ARG A 71 2.62 11.50 -14.50
CA ARG A 71 1.60 12.54 -14.69
C ARG A 71 1.92 13.30 -15.98
N PRO A 72 1.02 13.30 -16.98
CA PRO A 72 1.15 14.20 -18.13
C PRO A 72 1.03 15.67 -17.71
#